data_AF-A0A965IKP2-F1
#
_entry.id   AF-A0A965IKP2-F1
#
_cell.length_a   1.000
_cell.length_b   1.000
_cell.length_c   1.000
_cell.angle_alpha   90.00
_cell.angle_beta   90.00
_cell.angle_gamma   90.00
#
_symmetry.space_group_name_H-M   'P 1'
#
loop_
_entity.id
_entity.type
_entity.pdbx_description
1 polymer ?
#
loop_
_entity_poly.entity_id
_entity_poly.type
_entity_poly.pdbx_seq_one_letter_code
_entity_poly.pdbx_strand_id
1 'polypeptide(L)'
;MFSYRHAFHAGNHADVLKHATLISVLRYMTEKPVPLTVVDTHAGAGLYRLDGDAAATSGEVEEGLQKLRSHLAQLPSPPSPLI
;
A
#
# COMPACT_ATOMS: atom_id res chain seq x y z
N MET A 1 17.64 18.37 7.25
CA MET A 1 16.72 18.70 6.14
C MET A 1 16.11 17.39 5.65
N PHE A 2 14.86 17.09 6.02
CA PHE A 2 14.15 15.94 5.48
C PHE A 2 13.37 16.40 4.25
N SER A 3 13.99 16.29 3.08
CA SER A 3 13.38 16.72 1.81
C SER A 3 12.38 15.69 1.27
N TYR A 4 12.43 14.45 1.75
CA TYR A 4 11.52 13.39 1.32
C TYR A 4 10.18 13.51 2.06
N ARG A 5 9.09 13.56 1.28
CA ARG A 5 7.72 13.45 1.80
C ARG A 5 7.00 12.34 1.06
N HIS A 6 6.62 11.30 1.80
CA HIS A 6 5.96 10.14 1.20
C HIS A 6 4.60 10.49 0.57
N ALA A 7 3.98 11.62 0.94
CA ALA A 7 2.75 12.11 0.31
C ALA A 7 2.84 12.31 -1.21
N PHE A 8 4.03 12.57 -1.77
CA PHE A 8 4.25 12.64 -3.23
C PHE A 8 4.34 11.25 -3.87
N HIS A 9 4.51 10.18 -3.10
CA HIS A 9 4.75 8.83 -3.62
C HIS A 9 3.67 7.84 -3.18
N ALA A 10 2.72 8.30 -2.36
CA ALA A 10 1.72 7.47 -1.74
C ALA A 10 0.87 6.75 -2.80
N GLY A 11 0.82 5.43 -2.71
CA GLY A 11 0.04 4.60 -3.63
C GLY A 11 0.70 4.35 -4.99
N ASN A 12 1.99 4.65 -5.15
CA ASN A 12 2.75 4.25 -6.33
C ASN A 12 2.95 2.72 -6.42
N HIS A 13 3.60 2.24 -7.48
CA HIS A 13 3.82 0.80 -7.68
C HIS A 13 4.65 0.14 -6.56
N ALA A 14 5.56 0.89 -5.91
CA ALA A 14 6.38 0.38 -4.82
C ALA A 14 5.55 0.19 -3.55
N ASP A 15 4.62 1.11 -3.26
CA ASP A 15 3.65 0.96 -2.19
C ASP A 15 2.71 -0.22 -2.42
N VAL A 16 2.29 -0.48 -3.68
CA VAL A 16 1.50 -1.66 -4.01
C VAL A 16 2.26 -2.93 -3.63
N LEU A 17 3.52 -3.08 -4.08
CA LEU A 17 4.35 -4.25 -3.75
C LEU A 17 4.56 -4.38 -2.24
N LYS A 18 5.04 -3.31 -1.59
CA LYS A 18 5.35 -3.29 -0.16
C LYS A 18 4.14 -3.67 0.69
N HIS A 19 2.99 -3.06 0.45
CA HIS A 19 1.78 -3.32 1.24
C HIS A 19 1.17 -4.70 0.92
N ALA A 20 1.21 -5.16 -0.33
CA ALA A 20 0.78 -6.53 -0.66
C ALA A 20 1.64 -7.58 0.08
N THR A 21 2.96 -7.38 0.11
CA THR A 21 3.88 -8.25 0.88
C THR A 21 3.59 -8.18 2.37
N LEU A 22 3.42 -6.98 2.95
CA LEU A 22 3.12 -6.83 4.37
C LEU A 22 1.81 -7.52 4.76
N ILE A 23 0.74 -7.34 3.96
CA ILE A 23 -0.55 -8.00 4.19
C ILE A 23 -0.39 -9.52 4.16
N SER A 24 0.32 -10.06 3.17
CA SER A 24 0.59 -11.50 3.07
C SER A 24 1.35 -12.03 4.29
N VAL A 25 2.41 -11.33 4.73
CA VAL A 25 3.17 -11.70 5.94
C VAL A 25 2.28 -11.68 7.18
N LEU A 26 1.49 -10.63 7.37
CA LEU A 26 0.60 -10.51 8.53
C LEU A 26 -0.44 -11.62 8.54
N ARG A 27 -1.06 -11.93 7.39
CA ARG A 27 -2.05 -13.02 7.29
C ARG A 27 -1.46 -14.36 7.73
N TYR A 28 -0.28 -14.70 7.22
CA TYR A 28 0.43 -15.91 7.63
C TYR A 28 0.79 -15.91 9.12
N MET A 29 1.37 -14.83 9.64
CA MET A 29 1.79 -14.74 11.04
C MET A 29 0.61 -14.80 12.02
N THR A 30 -0.58 -14.38 11.60
CA THR A 30 -1.82 -14.42 12.40
C THR A 30 -2.54 -15.77 12.39
N GLU A 31 -2.09 -16.77 11.63
CA GLU A 31 -2.64 -18.13 11.69
C GLU A 31 -2.49 -18.75 13.08
N LYS A 32 -1.42 -18.37 13.80
CA LYS A 32 -1.22 -18.76 15.19
C LYS A 32 -1.91 -17.74 16.11
N PRO A 33 -2.77 -18.16 17.06
CA PRO A 33 -3.48 -17.24 17.96
C PRO A 33 -2.58 -16.76 19.11
N VAL A 34 -1.48 -16.10 18.77
CA VAL A 34 -0.54 -15.48 19.72
C VAL A 34 -0.35 -14.00 19.36
N PRO A 35 -0.08 -13.14 20.36
CA PRO A 35 0.15 -11.72 20.07
C PRO A 35 1.39 -11.50 19.20
N LEU A 36 1.32 -10.50 18.34
CA LEU A 36 2.44 -10.01 17.52
C LEU A 36 2.88 -8.63 18.01
N THR A 37 4.19 -8.39 17.99
CA THR A 37 4.75 -7.04 18.09
C THR A 37 5.20 -6.60 16.71
N VAL A 38 4.70 -5.45 16.24
CA VAL A 38 5.05 -4.87 14.94
C VAL A 38 5.90 -3.64 15.17
N VAL A 39 7.09 -3.62 14.58
CA VAL A 39 8.03 -2.49 14.65
C VAL A 39 8.20 -1.92 13.25
N ASP A 40 7.74 -0.70 13.03
CA ASP A 40 7.95 0.04 11.78
C ASP A 40 8.96 1.17 12.01
N THR A 41 10.16 0.99 11.46
CA THR A 41 11.27 1.94 11.63
C THR A 41 11.03 3.27 10.90
N HIS A 42 10.15 3.29 9.90
CA HIS A 42 9.91 4.44 9.02
C HIS A 42 8.40 4.56 8.69
N ALA A 43 7.55 4.59 9.72
CA ALA A 43 6.08 4.53 9.58
C ALA A 43 5.44 5.70 8.80
N GLY A 44 6.15 6.82 8.66
CA GLY A 44 5.61 8.02 8.00
C GLY A 44 4.37 8.58 8.72
N ALA A 45 3.42 9.13 7.96
CA ALA A 45 2.20 9.75 8.49
C ALA A 45 1.05 8.75 8.75
N GLY A 46 1.22 7.47 8.42
CA GLY A 46 0.17 6.44 8.50
C GLY A 46 -0.87 6.52 7.38
N LEU A 47 -1.50 7.68 7.17
CA LEU A 47 -2.50 7.91 6.13
C LEU A 47 -2.13 9.07 5.22
N TYR A 48 -2.35 8.89 3.92
CA TYR A 48 -2.06 9.88 2.89
C TYR A 48 -3.28 10.10 2.00
N ARG A 49 -3.59 11.37 1.73
CA ARG A 49 -4.63 11.74 0.77
C ARG A 49 -4.11 11.57 -0.65
N LEU A 50 -4.78 10.73 -1.43
CA LEU A 50 -4.47 10.51 -2.85
C LEU A 50 -5.16 11.54 -3.76
N ASP A 51 -6.00 12.40 -3.19
CA ASP A 51 -6.74 13.49 -3.83
C ASP A 51 -6.23 14.88 -3.40
N GLY A 52 -5.04 14.94 -2.79
CA GLY A 52 -4.42 16.18 -2.33
C GLY A 52 -3.29 16.68 -3.23
N ASP A 53 -2.85 17.92 -3.01
CA ASP A 53 -1.87 18.62 -3.85
C ASP A 53 -0.57 17.84 -4.07
N ALA A 54 -0.07 17.14 -3.05
CA ALA A 54 1.16 16.36 -3.16
C ALA A 54 1.02 15.18 -4.15
N ALA A 55 -0.10 14.46 -4.09
CA ALA A 55 -0.40 13.35 -4.99
C ALA A 55 -0.64 13.88 -6.42
N ALA A 56 -1.38 14.99 -6.56
CA ALA A 56 -1.60 15.64 -7.85
C ALA A 56 -0.31 16.17 -8.50
N THR A 57 0.67 16.58 -7.69
CA THR A 57 1.97 17.08 -8.17
C THR A 57 2.79 15.98 -8.82
N SER A 58 2.75 14.74 -8.30
CA SER A 58 3.57 13.64 -8.80
C SER A 58 2.85 12.75 -9.81
N GLY A 59 1.56 12.48 -9.61
CA GLY A 59 0.79 11.55 -10.44
C GLY A 59 1.28 10.10 -10.36
N GLU A 60 1.96 9.69 -9.28
CA GLU A 60 2.49 8.33 -9.17
C GLU A 60 1.42 7.28 -8.82
N VAL A 61 0.29 7.71 -8.23
CA VAL A 61 -0.78 6.82 -7.78
C VAL A 61 -1.54 6.17 -8.95
N GLU A 62 -1.56 6.85 -10.09
CA GLU A 62 -2.16 6.46 -11.36
C GLU A 62 -1.54 5.15 -11.87
N GLU A 63 -0.21 5.04 -11.82
CA GLU A 63 0.54 3.85 -12.26
C GLU A 63 0.67 2.76 -11.18
N GLY A 64 0.25 3.06 -9.94
CA GLY A 64 0.24 2.11 -8.83
C GLY A 64 -1.16 1.64 -8.48
N LEU A 65 -1.69 2.18 -7.37
CA LEU A 65 -2.93 1.72 -6.76
C LEU A 65 -4.15 1.90 -7.68
N GLN A 66 -4.24 2.99 -8.44
CA GLN A 66 -5.40 3.21 -9.32
C GLN A 66 -5.42 2.23 -10.49
N LYS A 67 -4.26 1.93 -11.09
CA LYS A 67 -4.11 0.88 -12.10
C LYS A 67 -4.53 -0.49 -11.56
N LEU A 68 -4.07 -0.85 -10.36
CA LEU A 68 -4.48 -2.09 -9.71
C LEU A 68 -5.99 -2.14 -9.47
N ARG A 69 -6.59 -1.09 -8.90
CA ARG A 69 -8.03 -1.00 -8.65
C ARG A 69 -8.85 -1.15 -9.93
N SER A 70 -8.42 -0.48 -11.00
CA SER A 70 -9.07 -0.54 -12.30
C SER A 70 -9.03 -1.94 -12.88
N HIS A 71 -7.91 -2.64 -12.74
CA HIS A 71 -7.78 -4.03 -13.15
C HIS A 71 -8.67 -4.98 -12.33
N LEU A 72 -8.66 -4.83 -10.99
CA LEU A 72 -9.48 -5.66 -10.10
C LEU A 72 -10.99 -5.49 -10.36
N ALA A 73 -11.44 -4.28 -10.70
CA ALA A 73 -12.84 -4.00 -11.02
C ALA A 73 -13.32 -4.70 -12.31
N GLN A 74 -12.41 -5.13 -13.17
CA GLN A 74 -12.72 -5.82 -14.42
C GLN A 74 -12.70 -7.36 -14.27
N LEU A 75 -12.24 -7.88 -13.12
CA LEU A 75 -12.18 -9.33 -12.91
C LEU A 75 -13.59 -9.89 -12.66
N PRO A 76 -13.93 -11.05 -13.25
CA PRO A 76 -15.24 -11.68 -13.08
C PRO A 76 -15.50 -12.16 -11.64
N SER A 77 -14.42 -12.37 -10.87
CA SER A 77 -14.44 -12.69 -9.45
C SER A 77 -13.16 -12.15 -8.81
N PRO A 78 -13.18 -11.84 -7.49
CA PRO A 78 -11.98 -11.43 -6.79
C PRO A 78 -10.92 -12.54 -6.85
N PRO A 79 -9.64 -12.20 -7.01
CA PRO A 79 -8.57 -13.20 -7.04
C PRO A 79 -8.51 -13.91 -5.69
N SER A 80 -8.24 -15.22 -5.73
CA SER A 80 -7.98 -15.97 -4.51
C SER A 80 -6.81 -15.32 -3.75
N PRO A 81 -6.91 -15.18 -2.43
CA PRO A 81 -5.80 -14.69 -1.64
C PRO A 81 -4.55 -15.56 -1.85
N LEU A 82 -3.37 -14.93 -1.89
CA LEU A 82 -2.09 -15.62 -2.15
C LEU A 82 -1.63 -16.55 -1.01
N ILE A 83 -2.36 -16.56 0.11
CA ILE A 83 -2.20 -17.44 1.28
C ILE A 83 -3.55 -17.53 1.99
#